data_AF-A0A0U4VQS2-F1
#
_entry.id   AF-A0A0U4VQS2-F1
#
_cell.length_a   1.000
_cell.length_b   1.000
_cell.length_c   1.000
_cell.angle_alpha   90.00
_cell.angle_beta   90.00
_cell.angle_gamma   90.00
#
_symmetry.space_group_name_H-M   'P 1'
#
loop_
_entity.id
_entity.type
_entity.pdbx_description
1 polymer ?
#
loop_
_entity_poly.entity_id
_entity_poly.type
_entity_poly.pdbx_seq_one_letter_code
_entity_poly.pdbx_strand_id
1 'polypeptide(L)'
;GICGDNHTTCSVYAQNMAYGIKMPIMAEHIFNLGEAAEYMFDHSIFQDNLVFVDFCEKMVKETNPSLLAKAEKTPAPHSDQHGFRTIADIMRACNPFEGALYREALQMSRLTREMFCLMEGRHVHPSTLYPGGTGTVATPQVFSDYLVRLMKFIDFAKRAVPLNDDLFDFFYEALPGYEEVGRRRTLLGCWGSFQDPEVVDYRYEHMTEWGRAMKVTPGVVVDGELVTTDLVEINLGIRILLGSSYYDDWQNEELFVKHDPLGNPVDKRHPWNQTTLPRPQKRDLSDGGHYSWVMSPRWYHKKTGEYLALDTGGGPLARLWSTALAGLVDTENVKATGKSVRIHLPRTVSSGEMELEWKVPKWANTIERDRARAYFIAYAAAMALEFVESALTRIYKGDVKTFEDFKVPDEAIGCGFHEAVRGVLSHHLVIRDGKIANYHPYPPTPWNASPRDSYGTPGPYEDAV
;
A
#
# COMPACT_ATOMS: atom_id res chain seq x y z
N GLY A 1 -5.40 -14.00 -1.04
CA GLY A 1 -6.70 -13.74 -0.39
C GLY A 1 -6.55 -12.96 0.90
N ILE A 2 -5.69 -11.95 0.94
CA ILE A 2 -5.64 -10.96 2.04
C ILE A 2 -5.84 -9.54 1.49
N CYS A 3 -5.37 -9.28 0.26
CA CYS A 3 -5.51 -8.02 -0.50
C CYS A 3 -6.19 -8.23 -1.87
N GLY A 4 -7.28 -9.01 -1.91
CA GLY A 4 -7.99 -9.34 -3.16
C GLY A 4 -8.80 -8.16 -3.72
N ASP A 5 -9.27 -7.31 -2.83
CA ASP A 5 -9.94 -6.03 -3.04
C ASP A 5 -9.03 -5.03 -3.76
N ASN A 6 -7.78 -4.79 -3.30
CA ASN A 6 -6.85 -3.89 -4.00
C ASN A 6 -6.69 -4.25 -5.48
N HIS A 7 -6.61 -5.56 -5.80
CA HIS A 7 -6.56 -6.07 -7.17
C HIS A 7 -7.87 -5.82 -7.93
N THR A 8 -9.01 -5.92 -7.25
CA THR A 8 -10.32 -5.63 -7.85
C THR A 8 -10.45 -4.14 -8.16
N THR A 9 -10.08 -3.27 -7.22
CA THR A 9 -10.04 -1.82 -7.38
C THR A 9 -9.09 -1.38 -8.50
N CYS A 10 -7.85 -1.88 -8.51
CA CYS A 10 -6.89 -1.59 -9.57
C CYS A 10 -7.37 -2.10 -10.95
N SER A 11 -8.01 -3.27 -10.99
CA SER A 11 -8.65 -3.79 -12.20
C SER A 11 -9.78 -2.89 -12.69
N VAL A 12 -10.62 -2.36 -11.78
CA VAL A 12 -11.67 -1.39 -12.12
C VAL A 12 -11.05 -0.12 -12.70
N TYR A 13 -9.97 0.40 -12.12
CA TYR A 13 -9.28 1.58 -12.66
C TYR A 13 -8.75 1.34 -14.07
N ALA A 14 -8.14 0.18 -14.34
CA ALA A 14 -7.68 -0.20 -15.67
C ALA A 14 -8.83 -0.29 -16.69
N GLN A 15 -9.96 -0.84 -16.26
CA GLN A 15 -11.16 -0.97 -17.07
C GLN A 15 -11.82 0.38 -17.33
N ASN A 16 -11.94 1.25 -16.33
CA ASN A 16 -12.48 2.60 -16.50
C ASN A 16 -11.69 3.38 -17.55
N MET A 17 -10.35 3.29 -17.52
CA MET A 17 -9.50 3.88 -18.56
C MET A 17 -9.78 3.27 -19.94
N ALA A 18 -9.78 1.94 -20.05
CA ALA A 18 -10.00 1.26 -21.33
C ALA A 18 -11.39 1.57 -21.92
N TYR A 19 -12.41 1.71 -21.07
CA TYR A 19 -13.81 1.91 -21.47
C TYR A 19 -14.18 3.39 -21.60
N GLY A 20 -13.29 4.32 -21.20
CA GLY A 20 -13.53 5.76 -21.22
C GLY A 20 -14.56 6.22 -20.19
N ILE A 21 -14.55 5.62 -19.00
CA ILE A 21 -15.55 5.88 -17.94
C ILE A 21 -14.95 6.76 -16.85
N LYS A 22 -15.64 7.86 -16.54
CA LYS A 22 -15.49 8.56 -15.27
C LYS A 22 -16.56 8.03 -14.30
N MET A 23 -16.15 7.50 -13.14
CA MET A 23 -17.11 7.02 -12.16
C MET A 23 -17.85 8.20 -11.50
N PRO A 24 -19.08 7.97 -11.00
CA PRO A 24 -19.76 8.95 -10.18
C PRO A 24 -18.96 9.25 -8.90
N ILE A 25 -18.92 10.51 -8.46
CA ILE A 25 -18.14 10.92 -7.29
C ILE A 25 -18.52 10.13 -6.02
N MET A 26 -19.80 9.79 -5.83
CA MET A 26 -20.22 8.96 -4.70
C MET A 26 -19.57 7.57 -4.74
N ALA A 27 -19.39 7.00 -5.93
CA ALA A 27 -18.71 5.71 -6.08
C ALA A 27 -17.24 5.81 -5.66
N GLU A 28 -16.53 6.87 -6.06
CA GLU A 28 -15.14 7.11 -5.65
C GLU A 28 -14.98 7.19 -4.14
N HIS A 29 -15.87 7.92 -3.45
CA HIS A 29 -15.85 7.95 -1.98
C HIS A 29 -16.10 6.58 -1.36
N ILE A 30 -17.00 5.76 -1.92
CA ILE A 30 -17.25 4.39 -1.44
C ILE A 30 -16.01 3.51 -1.65
N PHE A 31 -15.34 3.59 -2.80
CA PHE A 31 -14.08 2.89 -3.06
C PHE A 31 -13.00 3.33 -2.06
N ASN A 32 -12.81 4.64 -1.88
CA ASN A 32 -11.82 5.17 -0.95
C ASN A 32 -12.10 4.74 0.50
N LEU A 33 -13.36 4.70 0.94
CA LEU A 33 -13.75 4.20 2.26
C LEU A 33 -13.52 2.69 2.42
N GLY A 34 -13.78 1.91 1.37
CA GLY A 34 -13.50 0.48 1.32
C GLY A 34 -12.00 0.19 1.44
N GLU A 35 -11.19 0.79 0.58
CA GLU A 35 -9.74 0.64 0.58
C GLU A 35 -9.08 1.21 1.85
N ALA A 36 -9.63 2.28 2.44
CA ALA A 36 -9.17 2.77 3.75
C ALA A 36 -9.44 1.74 4.86
N ALA A 37 -10.61 1.09 4.84
CA ALA A 37 -10.93 0.01 5.78
C ALA A 37 -10.04 -1.22 5.56
N GLU A 38 -9.68 -1.54 4.33
CA GLU A 38 -8.69 -2.57 4.03
C GLU A 38 -7.33 -2.25 4.66
N TYR A 39 -6.81 -1.02 4.47
CA TYR A 39 -5.55 -0.63 5.09
C TYR A 39 -5.60 -0.73 6.62
N MET A 40 -6.67 -0.24 7.24
CA MET A 40 -6.87 -0.35 8.68
C MET A 40 -6.93 -1.81 9.14
N PHE A 41 -7.60 -2.68 8.39
CA PHE A 41 -7.70 -4.11 8.67
C PHE A 41 -6.33 -4.82 8.56
N ASP A 42 -5.71 -4.80 7.37
CA ASP A 42 -4.55 -5.64 7.07
C ASP A 42 -3.34 -5.16 7.89
N HIS A 43 -3.12 -3.84 8.00
CA HIS A 43 -2.00 -3.33 8.80
C HIS A 43 -2.13 -3.68 10.28
N SER A 44 -3.32 -3.58 10.87
CA SER A 44 -3.51 -3.93 12.29
C SER A 44 -3.30 -5.43 12.55
N ILE A 45 -3.89 -6.30 11.73
CA ILE A 45 -3.72 -7.75 11.93
C ILE A 45 -2.30 -8.20 11.60
N PHE A 46 -1.67 -7.65 10.56
CA PHE A 46 -0.32 -8.00 10.17
C PHE A 46 0.71 -7.52 11.19
N GLN A 47 0.60 -6.27 11.65
CA GLN A 47 1.51 -5.72 12.65
C GLN A 47 1.38 -6.48 13.98
N ASP A 48 0.18 -6.57 14.54
CA ASP A 48 0.03 -6.95 15.94
C ASP A 48 -0.18 -8.46 16.14
N ASN A 49 -0.48 -9.22 15.07
CA ASN A 49 -0.65 -10.67 15.14
C ASN A 49 0.37 -11.48 14.34
N LEU A 50 1.17 -10.86 13.47
CA LEU A 50 2.24 -11.55 12.73
C LEU A 50 3.61 -10.95 13.08
N VAL A 51 3.85 -9.67 12.77
CA VAL A 51 5.15 -9.02 13.00
C VAL A 51 5.50 -8.95 14.49
N PHE A 52 4.58 -8.49 15.33
CA PHE A 52 4.81 -8.32 16.77
C PHE A 52 5.02 -9.63 17.52
N VAL A 53 4.78 -10.79 16.89
CA VAL A 53 5.18 -12.08 17.45
C VAL A 53 6.71 -12.19 17.50
N ASP A 54 7.43 -11.58 16.56
CA ASP A 54 8.90 -11.52 16.58
C ASP A 54 9.43 -10.64 17.74
N PHE A 55 8.59 -9.73 18.23
CA PHE A 55 8.89 -8.80 19.34
C PHE A 55 8.27 -9.23 20.68
N CYS A 56 7.52 -10.33 20.72
CA CYS A 56 6.82 -10.75 21.93
C CYS A 56 7.77 -11.29 23.01
N GLU A 57 7.31 -11.28 24.26
CA GLU A 57 8.11 -11.75 25.40
C GLU A 57 8.65 -13.17 25.16
N LYS A 58 7.83 -14.08 24.64
CA LYS A 58 8.25 -15.47 24.38
C LYS A 58 9.41 -15.53 23.38
N MET A 59 9.29 -14.86 22.23
CA MET A 59 10.34 -14.84 21.21
C MET A 59 11.62 -14.15 21.69
N VAL A 60 11.48 -12.99 22.33
CA VAL A 60 12.63 -12.24 22.84
C VAL A 60 13.32 -13.00 23.96
N LYS A 61 12.58 -13.71 24.82
CA LYS A 61 13.16 -14.56 25.86
C LYS A 61 13.97 -15.71 25.28
N GLU A 62 13.52 -16.32 24.19
CA GLU A 62 14.20 -17.46 23.56
C GLU A 62 15.46 -17.03 22.80
N THR A 63 15.43 -15.85 22.17
CA THR A 63 16.51 -15.38 21.29
C THR A 63 17.48 -14.43 21.98
N ASN A 64 16.99 -13.54 22.85
CA ASN A 64 17.74 -12.46 23.50
C ASN A 64 17.31 -12.27 24.98
N PRO A 65 17.57 -13.23 25.89
CA PRO A 65 17.13 -13.14 27.29
C PRO A 65 17.58 -11.86 28.03
N SER A 66 18.78 -11.34 27.71
CA SER A 66 19.31 -10.10 28.30
C SER A 66 18.52 -8.87 27.85
N LEU A 67 17.99 -8.86 26.62
CA LEU A 67 17.14 -7.80 26.10
C LEU A 67 15.82 -7.74 26.89
N LEU A 68 15.19 -8.89 27.12
CA LEU A 68 13.98 -8.96 27.95
C LEU A 68 14.24 -8.45 29.38
N ALA A 69 15.35 -8.86 30.00
CA ALA A 69 15.72 -8.37 31.34
C ALA A 69 15.94 -6.85 31.40
N LYS A 70 16.42 -6.24 30.29
CA LYS A 70 16.50 -4.77 30.15
C LYS A 70 15.10 -4.17 29.97
N ALA A 71 14.24 -4.77 29.15
CA ALA A 71 12.87 -4.32 28.93
C ALA A 71 12.03 -4.32 30.22
N GLU A 72 12.25 -5.28 31.13
CA GLU A 72 11.57 -5.35 32.44
C GLU A 72 11.86 -4.15 33.35
N LYS A 73 12.99 -3.47 33.13
CA LYS A 73 13.44 -2.33 33.92
C LYS A 73 13.30 -1.00 33.18
N THR A 74 12.86 -1.02 31.93
CA THR A 74 12.77 0.17 31.07
C THR A 74 11.32 0.69 31.07
N PRO A 75 11.04 1.87 31.63
CA PRO A 75 9.72 2.50 31.53
C PRO A 75 9.38 2.81 30.07
N ALA A 76 8.10 2.69 29.71
CA ALA A 76 7.61 3.09 28.39
C ALA A 76 7.35 4.62 28.38
N PRO A 77 8.02 5.41 27.52
CA PRO A 77 7.86 6.87 27.46
C PRO A 77 6.42 7.36 27.38
N HIS A 78 5.55 6.67 26.65
CA HIS A 78 4.15 7.05 26.42
C HIS A 78 3.16 6.18 27.21
N SER A 79 3.60 5.66 28.37
CA SER A 79 2.77 4.79 29.23
C SER A 79 1.41 5.36 29.63
N ASP A 80 1.26 6.69 29.67
CA ASP A 80 0.01 7.40 29.93
C ASP A 80 -0.98 7.34 28.74
N GLN A 81 -0.48 7.15 27.53
CA GLN A 81 -1.29 7.06 26.31
C GLN A 81 -1.77 5.63 26.04
N HIS A 82 -0.88 4.64 26.13
CA HIS A 82 -1.20 3.24 25.79
C HIS A 82 -1.38 2.32 27.01
N GLY A 83 -1.06 2.77 28.23
CA GLY A 83 -1.37 2.07 29.48
C GLY A 83 -0.39 0.97 29.90
N PHE A 84 0.74 0.80 29.20
CA PHE A 84 1.78 -0.18 29.56
C PHE A 84 2.93 0.54 30.27
N ARG A 85 3.29 0.10 31.49
CA ARG A 85 4.28 0.80 32.33
C ARG A 85 5.70 0.59 31.84
N THR A 86 6.03 -0.61 31.38
CA THR A 86 7.38 -0.98 30.92
C THR A 86 7.34 -1.56 29.52
N ILE A 87 8.48 -1.55 28.83
CA ILE A 87 8.60 -2.18 27.50
C ILE A 87 8.30 -3.68 27.56
N ALA A 88 8.69 -4.37 28.64
CA ALA A 88 8.35 -5.78 28.81
C ALA A 88 6.83 -6.01 28.92
N ASP A 89 6.06 -5.06 29.45
CA ASP A 89 4.60 -5.17 29.49
C ASP A 89 4.00 -5.11 28.07
N ILE A 90 4.58 -4.31 27.17
CA ILE A 90 4.23 -4.29 25.74
C ILE A 90 4.57 -5.66 25.12
N MET A 91 5.80 -6.16 25.30
CA MET A 91 6.23 -7.47 24.77
C MET A 91 5.31 -8.62 25.23
N ARG A 92 4.85 -8.59 26.50
CA ARG A 92 3.87 -9.55 27.03
C ARG A 92 2.50 -9.40 26.37
N ALA A 93 2.08 -8.18 26.11
CA ALA A 93 0.82 -7.91 25.42
C ALA A 93 0.80 -8.40 23.96
N CYS A 94 1.98 -8.59 23.35
CA CYS A 94 2.16 -9.16 22.01
C CYS A 94 2.15 -10.70 21.99
N ASN A 95 2.19 -11.39 23.13
CA ASN A 95 2.24 -12.86 23.17
C ASN A 95 1.03 -13.48 22.44
N PRO A 96 1.24 -14.47 21.54
CA PRO A 96 0.15 -15.07 20.79
C PRO A 96 -0.97 -15.63 21.67
N PHE A 97 -2.22 -15.24 21.38
CA PHE A 97 -3.47 -15.60 22.05
C PHE A 97 -3.63 -15.17 23.53
N GLU A 98 -2.52 -15.00 24.26
CA GLU A 98 -2.50 -14.66 25.69
C GLU A 98 -2.35 -13.16 25.94
N GLY A 99 -1.66 -12.45 25.06
CA GLY A 99 -1.39 -11.02 25.16
C GLY A 99 -2.63 -10.16 24.89
N ALA A 100 -2.75 -9.06 25.63
CA ALA A 100 -3.89 -8.16 25.50
C ALA A 100 -3.94 -7.47 24.12
N LEU A 101 -2.79 -6.96 23.64
CA LEU A 101 -2.68 -6.31 22.33
C LEU A 101 -2.98 -7.30 21.20
N TYR A 102 -2.42 -8.52 21.27
CA TYR A 102 -2.71 -9.56 20.29
C TYR A 102 -4.22 -9.84 20.16
N ARG A 103 -4.93 -9.96 21.29
CA ARG A 103 -6.39 -10.19 21.28
C ARG A 103 -7.19 -8.98 20.83
N GLU A 104 -6.77 -7.77 21.20
CA GLU A 104 -7.41 -6.53 20.78
C GLU A 104 -7.31 -6.34 19.27
N ALA A 105 -6.15 -6.57 18.66
CA ALA A 105 -5.95 -6.52 17.23
C ALA A 105 -6.87 -7.50 16.47
N LEU A 106 -7.09 -8.71 17.01
CA LEU A 106 -8.06 -9.65 16.44
C LEU A 106 -9.50 -9.09 16.43
N GLN A 107 -9.89 -8.35 17.46
CA GLN A 107 -11.20 -7.69 17.52
C GLN A 107 -11.26 -6.51 16.54
N MET A 108 -10.22 -5.68 16.49
CA MET A 108 -10.14 -4.56 15.55
C MET A 108 -10.15 -5.03 14.10
N SER A 109 -9.53 -6.18 13.80
CA SER A 109 -9.58 -6.79 12.47
C SER A 109 -11.01 -7.15 12.04
N ARG A 110 -11.89 -7.52 12.98
CA ARG A 110 -13.30 -7.82 12.67
C ARG A 110 -14.07 -6.54 12.43
N LEU A 111 -13.88 -5.55 13.30
CA LEU A 111 -14.51 -4.23 13.20
C LEU A 111 -14.20 -3.55 11.86
N THR A 112 -12.93 -3.55 11.45
CA THR A 112 -12.46 -2.96 10.19
C THR A 112 -12.93 -3.74 8.96
N ARG A 113 -13.04 -5.08 9.03
CA ARG A 113 -13.68 -5.86 7.96
C ARG A 113 -15.18 -5.60 7.85
N GLU A 114 -15.88 -5.33 8.95
CA GLU A 114 -17.27 -4.88 8.87
C GLU A 114 -17.37 -3.53 8.15
N MET A 115 -16.47 -2.58 8.43
CA MET A 115 -16.38 -1.31 7.70
C MET A 115 -16.16 -1.52 6.21
N PHE A 116 -15.22 -2.41 5.85
CA PHE A 116 -14.97 -2.81 4.47
C PHE A 116 -16.24 -3.38 3.81
N CYS A 117 -16.92 -4.34 4.47
CA CYS A 117 -18.12 -4.97 3.92
C CYS A 117 -19.29 -4.00 3.71
N LEU A 118 -19.38 -2.91 4.48
CA LEU A 118 -20.38 -1.86 4.25
C LEU A 118 -20.16 -1.14 2.90
N MET A 119 -18.91 -1.04 2.45
CA MET A 119 -18.54 -0.34 1.21
C MET A 119 -18.43 -1.28 0.02
N GLU A 120 -17.91 -2.50 0.21
CA GLU A 120 -17.55 -3.42 -0.88
C GLU A 120 -18.28 -4.77 -0.84
N GLY A 121 -19.23 -4.92 0.10
CA GLY A 121 -20.14 -6.07 0.23
C GLY A 121 -19.59 -7.24 1.04
N ARG A 122 -18.39 -7.74 0.75
CA ARG A 122 -17.76 -8.86 1.47
C ARG A 122 -16.24 -8.87 1.35
N HIS A 123 -15.55 -9.28 2.42
CA HIS A 123 -14.08 -9.38 2.46
C HIS A 123 -13.61 -10.83 2.22
N VAL A 124 -12.51 -11.10 1.52
CA VAL A 124 -11.57 -10.20 0.82
C VAL A 124 -11.88 -10.04 -0.68
N HIS A 125 -12.93 -10.70 -1.14
CA HIS A 125 -13.30 -10.72 -2.55
C HIS A 125 -14.57 -9.90 -2.71
N PRO A 126 -14.44 -8.59 -2.97
CA PRO A 126 -15.58 -7.68 -2.98
C PRO A 126 -16.62 -8.14 -4.00
N SER A 127 -17.88 -7.83 -3.71
CA SER A 127 -19.01 -8.25 -4.53
C SER A 127 -19.78 -7.11 -5.17
N THR A 128 -19.51 -5.88 -4.75
CA THR A 128 -20.24 -4.69 -5.23
C THR A 128 -19.40 -3.78 -6.12
N LEU A 129 -18.12 -4.08 -6.36
CA LEU A 129 -17.25 -3.28 -7.23
C LEU A 129 -17.40 -3.71 -8.70
N TYR A 130 -17.56 -2.72 -9.58
CA TYR A 130 -17.71 -2.91 -11.03
C TYR A 130 -16.95 -1.82 -11.80
N PRO A 131 -16.58 -2.04 -13.07
CA PRO A 131 -16.23 -0.94 -13.97
C PRO A 131 -17.37 0.08 -13.99
N GLY A 132 -17.05 1.36 -13.84
CA GLY A 132 -18.05 2.44 -13.79
C GLY A 132 -18.70 2.69 -12.43
N GLY A 133 -18.40 1.91 -11.38
CA GLY A 133 -18.79 2.28 -10.02
C GLY A 133 -19.07 1.10 -9.08
N THR A 134 -20.10 1.25 -8.23
CA THR A 134 -20.44 0.28 -7.20
C THR A 134 -21.95 0.03 -7.08
N GLY A 135 -22.30 -1.21 -6.76
CA GLY A 135 -23.65 -1.63 -6.38
C GLY A 135 -24.04 -1.27 -4.94
N THR A 136 -23.12 -0.72 -4.14
CA THR A 136 -23.40 -0.28 -2.78
C THR A 136 -24.39 0.88 -2.79
N VAL A 137 -25.50 0.74 -2.06
CA VAL A 137 -26.56 1.74 -2.02
C VAL A 137 -26.18 2.87 -1.07
N ALA A 138 -25.91 4.06 -1.61
CA ALA A 138 -25.54 5.24 -0.83
C ALA A 138 -26.72 5.76 0.01
N THR A 139 -26.70 5.48 1.31
CA THR A 139 -27.73 5.90 2.27
C THR A 139 -27.09 6.56 3.49
N PRO A 140 -27.77 7.49 4.21
CA PRO A 140 -27.24 8.01 5.46
C PRO A 140 -26.83 6.92 6.45
N GLN A 141 -27.57 5.81 6.48
CA GLN A 141 -27.33 4.69 7.38
C GLN A 141 -25.99 3.99 7.12
N VAL A 142 -25.64 3.67 5.86
CA VAL A 142 -24.40 2.94 5.55
C VAL A 142 -23.16 3.74 5.98
N PHE A 143 -23.20 5.06 5.79
CA PHE A 143 -22.10 5.95 6.19
C PHE A 143 -22.07 6.19 7.70
N SER A 144 -23.22 6.30 8.38
CA SER A 144 -23.24 6.36 9.86
C SER A 144 -22.73 5.06 10.49
N ASP A 145 -23.07 3.91 9.91
CA ASP A 145 -22.60 2.59 10.38
C ASP A 145 -21.09 2.44 10.21
N TYR A 146 -20.53 2.99 9.13
CA TYR A 146 -19.08 3.07 8.92
C TYR A 146 -18.44 4.04 9.92
N LEU A 147 -18.96 5.26 10.06
CA LEU A 147 -18.41 6.31 10.92
C LEU A 147 -18.35 5.87 12.40
N VAL A 148 -19.39 5.24 12.93
CA VAL A 148 -19.38 4.74 14.32
C VAL A 148 -18.27 3.72 14.57
N ARG A 149 -17.96 2.88 13.57
CA ARG A 149 -16.86 1.90 13.64
C ARG A 149 -15.50 2.58 13.48
N LEU A 150 -15.40 3.53 12.55
CA LEU A 150 -14.21 4.35 12.36
C LEU A 150 -13.82 5.09 13.65
N MET A 151 -14.77 5.73 14.34
CA MET A 151 -14.49 6.45 15.59
C MET A 151 -13.96 5.53 16.70
N LYS A 152 -14.44 4.28 16.79
CA LYS A 152 -13.88 3.27 17.71
C LYS A 152 -12.47 2.87 17.30
N PHE A 153 -12.21 2.75 16.01
CA PHE A 153 -10.90 2.40 15.49
C PHE A 153 -9.88 3.54 15.65
N ILE A 154 -10.29 4.80 15.55
CA ILE A 154 -9.43 5.96 15.84
C ILE A 154 -8.93 5.92 17.29
N ASP A 155 -9.78 5.54 18.25
CA ASP A 155 -9.37 5.33 19.65
C ASP A 155 -8.29 4.25 19.81
N PHE A 156 -8.32 3.23 18.95
CA PHE A 156 -7.26 2.22 18.87
C PHE A 156 -5.99 2.81 18.23
N ALA A 157 -6.10 3.48 17.08
CA ALA A 157 -4.97 4.05 16.35
C ALA A 157 -4.16 5.05 17.19
N LYS A 158 -4.82 5.90 17.99
CA LYS A 158 -4.18 6.85 18.91
C LYS A 158 -3.29 6.18 19.97
N ARG A 159 -3.62 4.95 20.37
CA ARG A 159 -2.80 4.17 21.31
C ARG A 159 -1.73 3.35 20.58
N ALA A 160 -2.05 2.83 19.41
CA ALA A 160 -1.19 1.95 18.65
C ALA A 160 0.11 2.64 18.21
N VAL A 161 0.04 3.90 17.74
CA VAL A 161 1.21 4.65 17.27
C VAL A 161 2.27 4.87 18.36
N PRO A 162 1.96 5.52 19.51
CA PRO A 162 2.95 5.72 20.56
C PRO A 162 3.45 4.40 21.18
N LEU A 163 2.60 3.35 21.23
CA LEU A 163 3.03 2.02 21.67
C LEU A 163 4.10 1.41 20.74
N ASN A 164 3.91 1.57 19.42
CA ASN A 164 4.89 1.11 18.42
C ASN A 164 6.19 1.91 18.55
N ASP A 165 6.11 3.23 18.71
CA ASP A 165 7.29 4.08 18.89
C ASP A 165 8.10 3.67 20.13
N ASP A 166 7.45 3.47 21.28
CA ASP A 166 8.11 3.03 22.52
C ASP A 166 8.85 1.69 22.36
N LEU A 167 8.22 0.71 21.70
CA LEU A 167 8.83 -0.59 21.46
C LEU A 167 10.01 -0.49 20.47
N PHE A 168 9.85 0.24 19.38
CA PHE A 168 10.86 0.34 18.33
C PHE A 168 12.07 1.18 18.74
N ASP A 169 11.85 2.29 19.43
CA ASP A 169 12.94 3.11 19.99
C ASP A 169 13.73 2.30 21.02
N PHE A 170 13.06 1.50 21.85
CA PHE A 170 13.74 0.59 22.77
C PHE A 170 14.67 -0.39 22.04
N PHE A 171 14.27 -0.95 20.90
CA PHE A 171 15.14 -1.87 20.16
C PHE A 171 16.41 -1.19 19.66
N TYR A 172 16.32 0.04 19.15
CA TYR A 172 17.51 0.81 18.77
C TYR A 172 18.43 1.10 19.96
N GLU A 173 17.87 1.52 21.09
CA GLU A 173 18.66 1.84 22.29
C GLU A 173 19.25 0.59 22.96
N ALA A 174 18.55 -0.53 22.88
CA ALA A 174 18.92 -1.76 23.57
C ALA A 174 19.86 -2.65 22.77
N LEU A 175 19.83 -2.56 21.44
CA LEU A 175 20.71 -3.29 20.54
C LEU A 175 21.43 -2.30 19.60
N PRO A 176 22.52 -1.64 20.03
CA PRO A 176 23.27 -0.74 19.15
C PRO A 176 23.69 -1.45 17.85
N GLY A 177 23.40 -0.84 16.69
CA GLY A 177 23.61 -1.44 15.37
C GLY A 177 22.35 -2.08 14.78
N TYR A 178 21.23 -2.12 15.50
CA TYR A 178 19.95 -2.64 14.97
C TYR A 178 19.43 -1.82 13.79
N GLU A 179 19.92 -0.58 13.59
CA GLU A 179 19.65 0.23 12.41
C GLU A 179 20.10 -0.40 11.08
N GLU A 180 21.02 -1.37 11.13
CA GLU A 180 21.47 -2.12 9.95
C GLU A 180 20.56 -3.32 9.62
N VAL A 181 19.67 -3.74 10.52
CA VAL A 181 18.80 -4.90 10.30
C VAL A 181 17.80 -4.62 9.18
N GLY A 182 17.91 -5.41 8.10
CA GLY A 182 17.10 -5.23 6.90
C GLY A 182 17.35 -3.91 6.18
N ARG A 183 18.46 -3.21 6.50
CA ARG A 183 18.79 -1.93 5.89
C ARG A 183 19.08 -2.11 4.41
N ARG A 184 18.51 -1.24 3.60
CA ARG A 184 18.75 -1.18 2.16
C ARG A 184 19.07 0.23 1.70
N ARG A 185 19.64 0.35 0.50
CA ARG A 185 19.64 1.63 -0.23
C ARG A 185 18.20 2.11 -0.37
N THR A 186 17.93 3.40 -0.16
CA THR A 186 16.58 3.95 -0.30
C THR A 186 16.17 3.92 -1.77
N LEU A 187 15.43 2.88 -2.15
CA LEU A 187 14.93 2.65 -3.50
C LEU A 187 13.44 2.36 -3.39
N LEU A 188 12.64 3.39 -3.11
CA LEU A 188 11.23 3.26 -2.79
C LEU A 188 10.34 3.59 -3.98
N GLY A 189 9.31 2.77 -4.22
CA GLY A 189 8.24 3.04 -5.17
C GLY A 189 6.88 3.16 -4.49
N CYS A 190 6.13 4.19 -4.83
CA CYS A 190 4.72 4.38 -4.49
C CYS A 190 3.96 4.84 -5.74
N TRP A 191 2.82 4.24 -6.03
CA TRP A 191 1.99 4.53 -7.21
C TRP A 191 0.69 5.27 -6.88
N GLY A 192 0.60 5.77 -5.64
CA GLY A 192 -0.46 6.64 -5.17
C GLY A 192 -1.75 5.88 -4.85
N SER A 193 -2.54 6.47 -3.97
CA SER A 193 -3.77 5.87 -3.47
C SER A 193 -4.82 6.93 -3.15
N PHE A 194 -6.07 6.48 -3.05
CA PHE A 194 -7.26 7.30 -2.87
C PHE A 194 -7.41 8.35 -3.96
N GLN A 195 -8.20 8.02 -4.98
CA GLN A 195 -8.47 8.94 -6.08
C GLN A 195 -9.20 10.18 -5.55
N ASP A 196 -8.85 11.37 -6.05
CA ASP A 196 -9.63 12.58 -5.83
C ASP A 196 -10.80 12.60 -6.82
N PRO A 197 -12.06 12.46 -6.36
CA PRO A 197 -13.21 12.36 -7.25
C PRO A 197 -13.46 13.60 -8.12
N GLU A 198 -12.98 14.76 -7.67
CA GLU A 198 -13.17 16.02 -8.40
C GLU A 198 -12.19 16.14 -9.58
N VAL A 199 -11.05 15.43 -9.53
CA VAL A 199 -9.99 15.50 -10.54
C VAL A 199 -9.96 14.26 -11.42
N VAL A 200 -10.15 13.06 -10.86
CA VAL A 200 -10.02 11.80 -11.60
C VAL A 200 -11.07 11.68 -12.70
N ASP A 201 -10.61 11.32 -13.89
CA ASP A 201 -11.45 10.97 -15.05
C ASP A 201 -11.01 9.68 -15.73
N TYR A 202 -9.99 9.01 -15.17
CA TYR A 202 -9.36 7.78 -15.68
C TYR A 202 -8.82 7.87 -17.11
N ARG A 203 -8.72 9.05 -17.70
CA ARG A 203 -8.10 9.21 -19.01
C ARG A 203 -6.59 9.20 -18.88
N TYR A 204 -5.92 8.46 -19.77
CA TYR A 204 -4.46 8.35 -19.74
C TYR A 204 -3.79 9.70 -20.00
N GLU A 205 -4.37 10.51 -20.86
CA GLU A 205 -3.86 11.84 -21.24
C GLU A 205 -3.78 12.79 -20.03
N HIS A 206 -4.62 12.56 -19.02
CA HIS A 206 -4.69 13.34 -17.79
C HIS A 206 -4.11 12.59 -16.58
N MET A 207 -3.49 11.42 -16.79
CA MET A 207 -3.02 10.54 -15.72
C MET A 207 -1.99 11.18 -14.80
N THR A 208 -1.14 12.03 -15.34
CA THR A 208 -0.21 12.83 -14.55
C THR A 208 -0.92 13.80 -13.61
N GLU A 209 -2.04 14.39 -14.03
CA GLU A 209 -2.79 15.38 -13.25
C GLU A 209 -3.59 14.70 -12.13
N TRP A 210 -4.46 13.74 -12.47
CA TRP A 210 -5.26 13.07 -11.45
C TRP A 210 -4.43 12.18 -10.53
N GLY A 211 -3.32 11.62 -11.02
CA GLY A 211 -2.36 10.89 -10.19
C GLY A 211 -1.75 11.76 -9.10
N ARG A 212 -1.41 13.02 -9.41
CA ARG A 212 -0.87 13.97 -8.43
C ARG A 212 -1.92 14.47 -7.43
N ALA A 213 -3.20 14.38 -7.76
CA ALA A 213 -4.31 14.78 -6.89
C ALA A 213 -4.69 13.71 -5.85
N MET A 214 -4.21 12.47 -6.02
CA MET A 214 -4.44 11.37 -5.08
C MET A 214 -4.09 11.76 -3.63
N LYS A 215 -4.88 11.26 -2.68
CA LYS A 215 -4.66 11.53 -1.25
C LYS A 215 -3.54 10.71 -0.62
N VAL A 216 -2.84 9.91 -1.41
CA VAL A 216 -1.45 9.47 -1.19
C VAL A 216 -0.73 9.75 -2.50
N THR A 217 0.30 10.60 -2.47
CA THR A 217 0.95 11.05 -3.70
C THR A 217 1.84 9.94 -4.28
N PRO A 218 1.75 9.63 -5.59
CA PRO A 218 2.68 8.71 -6.24
C PRO A 218 4.10 9.28 -6.25
N GLY A 219 5.10 8.40 -6.22
CA GLY A 219 6.47 8.80 -6.48
C GLY A 219 7.49 7.67 -6.48
N VAL A 220 8.63 7.96 -7.10
CA VAL A 220 9.86 7.15 -7.01
C VAL A 220 10.87 7.93 -6.18
N VAL A 221 11.38 7.32 -5.11
CA VAL A 221 12.37 7.93 -4.22
C VAL A 221 13.67 7.13 -4.29
N VAL A 222 14.76 7.78 -4.66
CA VAL A 222 16.09 7.19 -4.77
C VAL A 222 17.05 7.99 -3.88
N ASP A 223 17.71 7.31 -2.95
CA ASP A 223 18.67 7.89 -2.01
C ASP A 223 18.12 9.09 -1.21
N GLY A 224 16.81 9.07 -0.94
CA GLY A 224 16.09 10.12 -0.22
C GLY A 224 15.61 11.29 -1.10
N GLU A 225 15.92 11.30 -2.39
CA GLU A 225 15.44 12.30 -3.35
C GLU A 225 14.20 11.81 -4.09
N LEU A 226 13.17 12.66 -4.18
CA LEU A 226 11.98 12.40 -4.98
C LEU A 226 12.31 12.60 -6.47
N VAL A 227 12.42 11.50 -7.21
CA VAL A 227 12.82 11.50 -8.63
C VAL A 227 11.69 12.01 -9.52
N THR A 228 10.47 11.54 -9.28
CA THR A 228 9.27 11.93 -10.04
C THR A 228 8.00 11.60 -9.25
N THR A 229 6.92 12.32 -9.54
CA THR A 229 5.53 12.03 -9.13
C THR A 229 4.62 11.80 -10.34
N ASP A 230 5.18 11.72 -11.54
CA ASP A 230 4.44 11.59 -12.78
C ASP A 230 4.09 10.12 -13.05
N LEU A 231 2.81 9.76 -12.95
CA LEU A 231 2.36 8.39 -13.19
C LEU A 231 2.66 7.89 -14.61
N VAL A 232 2.69 8.76 -15.63
CA VAL A 232 3.05 8.36 -17.00
C VAL A 232 4.54 8.00 -17.06
N GLU A 233 5.40 8.81 -16.44
CA GLU A 233 6.84 8.52 -16.36
C GLU A 233 7.11 7.23 -15.57
N ILE A 234 6.42 7.06 -14.43
CA ILE A 234 6.52 5.86 -13.59
C ILE A 234 6.11 4.63 -14.39
N ASN A 235 4.96 4.65 -15.06
CA ASN A 235 4.44 3.58 -15.91
C ASN A 235 5.46 3.17 -16.98
N LEU A 236 5.91 4.13 -17.79
CA LEU A 236 6.86 3.89 -18.87
C LEU A 236 8.24 3.43 -18.39
N GLY A 237 8.56 3.61 -17.10
CA GLY A 237 9.77 3.10 -16.47
C GLY A 237 9.71 1.62 -16.10
N ILE A 238 8.54 0.97 -16.05
CA ILE A 238 8.43 -0.42 -15.60
C ILE A 238 9.07 -1.38 -16.61
N ARG A 239 9.91 -2.30 -16.12
CA ARG A 239 10.54 -3.38 -16.89
C ARG A 239 10.40 -4.70 -16.13
N ILE A 240 9.80 -5.69 -16.77
CA ILE A 240 9.75 -7.05 -16.24
C ILE A 240 10.94 -7.81 -16.81
N LEU A 241 11.96 -8.00 -15.98
CA LEU A 241 13.10 -8.83 -16.32
C LEU A 241 12.87 -10.27 -15.85
N LEU A 242 13.70 -11.16 -16.39
CA LEU A 242 13.87 -12.52 -15.89
C LEU A 242 15.28 -12.62 -15.28
N GLY A 243 15.97 -13.75 -15.47
CA GLY A 243 17.23 -14.07 -14.81
C GLY A 243 17.07 -15.40 -14.12
N SER A 244 16.50 -15.38 -12.91
CA SER A 244 16.42 -16.57 -12.05
C SER A 244 15.01 -17.16 -11.90
N SER A 245 14.14 -16.90 -12.87
CA SER A 245 12.72 -17.27 -12.84
C SER A 245 12.39 -18.46 -13.75
N TYR A 246 11.37 -19.23 -13.41
CA TYR A 246 10.91 -20.42 -14.15
C TYR A 246 10.05 -20.09 -15.39
N TYR A 247 10.56 -19.23 -16.27
CA TYR A 247 9.87 -18.82 -17.50
C TYR A 247 10.86 -18.76 -18.67
N ASP A 248 10.36 -19.07 -19.86
CA ASP A 248 11.04 -18.69 -21.09
C ASP A 248 10.80 -17.19 -21.38
N ASP A 249 11.76 -16.57 -22.07
CA ASP A 249 11.68 -15.15 -22.41
C ASP A 249 10.77 -14.91 -23.62
N TRP A 250 9.98 -13.84 -23.58
CA TRP A 250 9.04 -13.47 -24.63
C TRP A 250 9.63 -12.52 -25.69
N GLN A 251 10.96 -12.37 -25.77
CA GLN A 251 11.62 -11.53 -26.78
C GLN A 251 11.26 -11.89 -28.22
N ASN A 252 10.76 -13.10 -28.48
CA ASN A 252 10.32 -13.54 -29.82
C ASN A 252 8.80 -13.50 -30.00
N GLU A 253 8.03 -13.14 -28.97
CA GLU A 253 6.57 -13.03 -29.04
C GLU A 253 6.13 -11.71 -29.68
N GLU A 254 4.84 -11.62 -30.06
CA GLU A 254 4.27 -10.39 -30.61
C GLU A 254 4.33 -9.21 -29.63
N LEU A 255 4.27 -7.98 -30.15
CA LEU A 255 4.09 -6.78 -29.35
C LEU A 255 2.61 -6.39 -29.36
N PHE A 256 2.02 -6.24 -28.19
CA PHE A 256 0.63 -5.80 -28.05
C PHE A 256 0.50 -4.28 -28.19
N VAL A 257 1.41 -3.53 -27.56
CA VAL A 257 1.35 -2.06 -27.42
C VAL A 257 2.70 -1.44 -27.79
N LYS A 258 2.75 -0.68 -28.89
CA LYS A 258 3.98 -0.01 -29.34
C LYS A 258 4.15 1.39 -28.76
N HIS A 259 3.04 2.10 -28.61
CA HIS A 259 3.00 3.44 -28.04
C HIS A 259 1.85 3.53 -27.05
N ASP A 260 2.01 4.36 -26.01
CA ASP A 260 0.92 4.71 -25.11
C ASP A 260 -0.03 5.73 -25.78
N PRO A 261 -1.17 6.09 -25.15
CA PRO A 261 -2.11 7.07 -25.70
C PRO A 261 -1.51 8.47 -25.96
N LEU A 262 -0.39 8.81 -25.31
CA LEU A 262 0.34 10.06 -25.52
C LEU A 262 1.40 9.97 -26.64
N GLY A 263 1.53 8.81 -27.29
CA GLY A 263 2.49 8.57 -28.36
C GLY A 263 3.90 8.23 -27.88
N ASN A 264 4.11 8.00 -26.58
CA ASN A 264 5.41 7.59 -26.05
C ASN A 264 5.69 6.12 -26.38
N PRO A 265 6.94 5.75 -26.70
CA PRO A 265 7.28 4.35 -26.99
C PRO A 265 7.15 3.49 -25.73
N VAL A 266 6.51 2.32 -25.89
CA VAL A 266 6.35 1.31 -24.84
C VAL A 266 7.33 0.15 -25.09
N ASP A 267 8.12 -0.17 -24.07
CA ASP A 267 9.16 -1.21 -24.15
C ASP A 267 8.56 -2.61 -24.28
N LYS A 268 9.27 -3.54 -24.94
CA LYS A 268 8.89 -4.96 -25.01
C LYS A 268 8.85 -5.63 -23.62
N ARG A 269 9.68 -5.15 -22.69
CA ARG A 269 9.72 -5.59 -21.29
C ARG A 269 8.65 -4.94 -20.42
N HIS A 270 7.89 -3.98 -20.94
CA HIS A 270 6.78 -3.38 -20.19
C HIS A 270 5.63 -4.40 -20.03
N PRO A 271 4.88 -4.42 -18.92
CA PRO A 271 3.81 -5.40 -18.68
C PRO A 271 2.76 -5.48 -19.80
N TRP A 272 2.43 -4.36 -20.47
CA TRP A 272 1.53 -4.39 -21.63
C TRP A 272 1.99 -5.34 -22.75
N ASN A 273 3.29 -5.57 -22.89
CA ASN A 273 3.89 -6.38 -23.95
C ASN A 273 4.40 -7.75 -23.47
N GLN A 274 4.15 -8.10 -22.22
CA GLN A 274 4.61 -9.36 -21.68
C GLN A 274 3.76 -10.53 -22.19
N THR A 275 4.43 -11.63 -22.51
CA THR A 275 3.81 -12.95 -22.68
C THR A 275 4.39 -13.88 -21.62
N THR A 276 3.54 -14.48 -20.78
CA THR A 276 4.02 -15.37 -19.72
C THR A 276 4.16 -16.79 -20.25
N LEU A 277 5.41 -17.28 -20.39
CA LEU A 277 5.74 -18.61 -20.91
C LEU A 277 6.30 -19.50 -19.79
N PRO A 278 5.46 -20.19 -18.99
CA PRO A 278 5.92 -20.94 -17.83
C PRO A 278 6.75 -22.16 -18.23
N ARG A 279 7.91 -22.33 -17.58
CA ARG A 279 8.81 -23.46 -17.79
C ARG A 279 9.15 -24.14 -16.45
N PRO A 280 8.36 -25.13 -16.03
CA PRO A 280 8.66 -25.90 -14.83
C PRO A 280 10.03 -26.57 -14.92
N GLN A 281 10.86 -26.37 -13.90
CA GLN A 281 12.23 -26.90 -13.87
C GLN A 281 12.69 -27.17 -12.43
N LYS A 282 13.80 -27.92 -12.29
CA LYS A 282 14.41 -28.19 -10.98
C LYS A 282 15.00 -26.88 -10.44
N ARG A 283 14.79 -26.63 -9.15
CA ARG A 283 15.40 -25.49 -8.43
C ARG A 283 16.92 -25.59 -8.46
N ASP A 284 17.57 -24.51 -8.90
CA ASP A 284 19.01 -24.36 -8.96
C ASP A 284 19.43 -23.03 -8.32
N LEU A 285 20.17 -23.12 -7.21
CA LEU A 285 20.66 -21.97 -6.43
C LEU A 285 22.11 -21.59 -6.79
N SER A 286 22.70 -22.23 -7.81
CA SER A 286 24.02 -21.84 -8.30
C SER A 286 23.97 -20.52 -9.08
N ASP A 287 25.13 -19.90 -9.29
CA ASP A 287 25.21 -18.62 -10.02
C ASP A 287 24.64 -18.76 -11.44
N GLY A 288 23.63 -17.94 -11.74
CA GLY A 288 22.91 -17.99 -13.01
C GLY A 288 21.85 -19.10 -13.12
N GLY A 289 21.63 -19.87 -12.04
CA GLY A 289 20.53 -20.83 -11.94
C GLY A 289 19.16 -20.16 -11.79
N HIS A 290 18.10 -20.94 -11.97
CA HIS A 290 16.74 -20.46 -11.73
C HIS A 290 16.14 -21.17 -10.51
N TYR A 291 15.50 -20.40 -9.64
CA TYR A 291 15.06 -20.90 -8.35
C TYR A 291 13.70 -20.37 -7.87
N SER A 292 13.01 -19.55 -8.66
CA SER A 292 11.75 -18.93 -8.25
C SER A 292 10.71 -18.85 -9.38
N TRP A 293 9.42 -18.87 -9.02
CA TRP A 293 8.33 -18.45 -9.90
C TRP A 293 8.15 -16.92 -9.90
N VAL A 294 8.82 -16.19 -9.01
CA VAL A 294 8.75 -14.73 -9.02
C VAL A 294 9.63 -14.20 -10.16
N MET A 295 9.09 -13.30 -10.97
CA MET A 295 9.84 -12.55 -12.00
C MET A 295 10.66 -11.41 -11.35
N SER A 296 11.40 -10.66 -12.16
CA SER A 296 12.26 -9.58 -11.66
C SER A 296 11.79 -8.20 -12.17
N PRO A 297 10.72 -7.61 -11.62
CA PRO A 297 10.35 -6.22 -11.90
C PRO A 297 11.48 -5.27 -11.51
N ARG A 298 11.79 -4.34 -12.40
CA ARG A 298 12.73 -3.24 -12.21
C ARG A 298 12.11 -1.95 -12.73
N TRP A 299 12.55 -0.82 -12.19
CA TRP A 299 12.22 0.49 -12.70
C TRP A 299 13.42 1.09 -13.42
N TYR A 300 13.25 1.39 -14.70
CA TYR A 300 14.30 1.94 -15.55
C TYR A 300 14.44 3.44 -15.32
N HIS A 301 15.54 3.82 -14.66
CA HIS A 301 15.84 5.22 -14.37
C HIS A 301 16.45 5.89 -15.61
N LYS A 302 15.62 6.53 -16.45
CA LYS A 302 16.02 7.09 -17.75
C LYS A 302 17.28 7.98 -17.71
N LYS A 303 17.51 8.75 -16.63
CA LYS A 303 18.69 9.64 -16.53
C LYS A 303 20.01 8.91 -16.27
N THR A 304 19.98 7.73 -15.63
CA THR A 304 21.19 6.97 -15.27
C THR A 304 21.35 5.71 -16.13
N GLY A 305 20.27 5.22 -16.74
CA GLY A 305 20.26 3.97 -17.49
C GLY A 305 20.17 2.72 -16.61
N GLU A 306 19.96 2.88 -15.29
CA GLU A 306 19.93 1.77 -14.35
C GLU A 306 18.55 1.09 -14.29
N TYR A 307 18.55 -0.23 -14.07
CA TYR A 307 17.37 -1.01 -13.74
C TYR A 307 17.28 -1.15 -12.22
N LEU A 308 16.53 -0.26 -11.58
CA LEU A 308 16.44 -0.20 -10.12
C LEU A 308 15.50 -1.29 -9.61
N ALA A 309 16.00 -2.12 -8.69
CA ALA A 309 15.18 -3.04 -7.92
C ALA A 309 14.45 -2.29 -6.81
N LEU A 310 13.44 -1.48 -7.16
CA LEU A 310 12.64 -0.74 -6.17
C LEU A 310 11.98 -1.71 -5.19
N ASP A 311 11.88 -1.28 -3.93
CA ASP A 311 11.06 -1.92 -2.91
C ASP A 311 9.93 -0.99 -2.47
N THR A 312 8.93 -1.54 -1.83
CA THR A 312 7.76 -0.76 -1.40
C THR A 312 7.86 -0.29 0.04
N GLY A 313 8.93 -0.65 0.76
CA GLY A 313 9.02 -0.46 2.19
C GLY A 313 7.89 -1.16 2.97
N GLY A 314 7.34 -2.23 2.40
CA GLY A 314 6.14 -2.91 2.92
C GLY A 314 4.83 -2.17 2.68
N GLY A 315 4.85 -1.09 1.86
CA GLY A 315 3.74 -0.20 1.54
C GLY A 315 3.80 1.12 2.30
N PRO A 316 3.62 1.13 3.64
CA PRO A 316 3.57 2.34 4.44
C PRO A 316 4.78 3.26 4.32
N LEU A 317 5.99 2.70 4.35
CA LEU A 317 7.21 3.52 4.28
C LEU A 317 7.30 4.26 2.95
N ALA A 318 7.06 3.61 1.81
CA ALA A 318 7.11 4.28 0.50
C ALA A 318 5.99 5.33 0.34
N ARG A 319 4.78 5.04 0.80
CA ARG A 319 3.64 5.98 0.76
C ARG A 319 3.92 7.25 1.55
N LEU A 320 4.34 7.11 2.80
CA LEU A 320 4.60 8.23 3.67
C LEU A 320 5.80 9.05 3.17
N TRP A 321 6.84 8.40 2.66
CA TRP A 321 8.03 9.08 2.14
C TRP A 321 7.74 9.90 0.88
N SER A 322 7.11 9.30 -0.12
CA SER A 322 6.74 9.99 -1.37
C SER A 322 5.77 11.14 -1.09
N THR A 323 4.74 10.91 -0.30
CA THR A 323 3.77 11.94 0.10
C THR A 323 4.44 13.08 0.87
N ALA A 324 5.29 12.77 1.86
CA ALA A 324 6.01 13.77 2.64
C ALA A 324 6.84 14.70 1.76
N LEU A 325 7.67 14.12 0.87
CA LEU A 325 8.58 14.88 0.02
C LEU A 325 7.86 15.67 -1.08
N ALA A 326 6.78 15.11 -1.63
CA ALA A 326 6.04 15.76 -2.71
C ALA A 326 5.31 17.01 -2.23
N GLY A 327 4.83 17.04 -0.98
CA GLY A 327 4.15 18.20 -0.41
C GLY A 327 2.82 18.52 -1.09
N LEU A 328 2.21 17.57 -1.81
CA LEU A 328 0.99 17.78 -2.59
C LEU A 328 -0.30 17.49 -1.79
N VAL A 329 -0.22 16.71 -0.71
CA VAL A 329 -1.38 16.42 0.15
C VAL A 329 -1.48 17.48 1.25
N ASP A 330 -2.57 18.25 1.22
CA ASP A 330 -2.94 19.22 2.25
C ASP A 330 -4.46 19.14 2.46
N THR A 331 -4.88 18.32 3.41
CA THR A 331 -6.27 18.18 3.82
C THR A 331 -6.46 18.62 5.27
N GLU A 332 -7.71 18.65 5.75
CA GLU A 332 -8.00 19.02 7.15
C GLU A 332 -7.30 18.09 8.15
N ASN A 333 -7.26 16.78 7.85
CA ASN A 333 -6.74 15.78 8.77
C ASN A 333 -5.32 15.31 8.44
N VAL A 334 -4.80 15.55 7.23
CA VAL A 334 -3.45 15.12 6.85
C VAL A 334 -2.73 16.17 6.03
N LYS A 335 -1.47 16.44 6.39
CA LYS A 335 -0.64 17.44 5.73
C LYS A 335 0.79 16.94 5.49
N ALA A 336 1.21 16.94 4.24
CA ALA A 336 2.61 16.78 3.85
C ALA A 336 3.38 18.09 4.07
N THR A 337 4.56 18.03 4.68
CA THR A 337 5.34 19.23 5.07
C THR A 337 6.58 19.45 4.21
N GLY A 338 6.83 18.58 3.22
CA GLY A 338 8.10 18.49 2.49
C GLY A 338 9.15 17.60 3.16
N LYS A 339 8.97 17.22 4.43
CA LYS A 339 9.91 16.39 5.21
C LYS A 339 9.27 15.46 6.24
N SER A 340 7.95 15.57 6.41
CA SER A 340 7.13 14.79 7.31
C SER A 340 5.68 14.76 6.82
N VAL A 341 4.87 13.91 7.44
CA VAL A 341 3.41 13.92 7.31
C VAL A 341 2.81 14.14 8.70
N ARG A 342 2.01 15.20 8.84
CA ARG A 342 1.20 15.44 10.04
C ARG A 342 -0.18 14.82 9.86
N ILE A 343 -0.65 14.12 10.87
CA ILE A 343 -1.91 13.38 10.89
C ILE A 343 -2.68 13.84 12.14
N HIS A 344 -3.79 14.52 11.93
CA HIS A 344 -4.71 14.93 12.99
C HIS A 344 -5.79 13.87 13.19
N LEU A 345 -5.99 13.46 14.43
CA LEU A 345 -7.06 12.56 14.84
C LEU A 345 -7.99 13.29 15.82
N PRO A 346 -9.30 13.39 15.51
CA PRO A 346 -10.24 14.19 16.28
C PRO A 346 -10.49 13.58 17.65
N ARG A 347 -11.12 14.33 18.56
CA ARG A 347 -11.57 13.82 19.86
C ARG A 347 -12.47 12.60 19.69
N THR A 348 -12.29 11.62 20.58
CA THR A 348 -13.09 10.40 20.65
C THR A 348 -13.72 10.26 22.04
N VAL A 349 -14.40 9.14 22.31
CA VAL A 349 -15.02 8.90 23.62
C VAL A 349 -13.95 8.71 24.70
N SER A 350 -12.87 7.99 24.38
CA SER A 350 -11.84 7.60 25.35
C SER A 350 -10.61 8.49 25.36
N SER A 351 -10.40 9.35 24.36
CA SER A 351 -9.20 10.20 24.27
C SER A 351 -9.46 11.59 23.67
N GLY A 352 -8.62 12.56 24.05
CA GLY A 352 -8.62 13.91 23.47
C GLY A 352 -8.18 13.91 22.00
N GLU A 353 -8.21 15.08 21.35
CA GLU A 353 -7.57 15.25 20.03
C GLU A 353 -6.09 14.90 20.10
N MET A 354 -5.55 14.36 19.01
CA MET A 354 -4.15 13.95 18.92
C MET A 354 -3.58 14.34 17.56
N GLU A 355 -2.37 14.89 17.57
CA GLU A 355 -1.59 15.13 16.37
C GLU A 355 -0.39 14.19 16.37
N LEU A 356 -0.22 13.45 15.28
CA LEU A 356 0.90 12.56 15.04
C LEU A 356 1.74 13.13 13.89
N GLU A 357 3.06 13.06 13.97
CA GLU A 357 3.94 13.49 12.89
C GLU A 357 4.90 12.37 12.52
N TRP A 358 4.67 11.72 11.37
CA TRP A 358 5.65 10.81 10.81
C TRP A 358 6.75 11.61 10.13
N LYS A 359 7.99 11.45 10.58
CA LYS A 359 9.16 12.12 10.01
C LYS A 359 9.89 11.18 9.06
N VAL A 360 10.37 11.71 7.94
CA VAL A 360 11.19 10.95 7.01
C VAL A 360 12.42 10.40 7.77
N PRO A 361 12.59 9.07 7.85
CA PRO A 361 13.63 8.49 8.69
C PRO A 361 14.99 8.57 8.00
N LYS A 362 16.05 8.36 8.81
CA LYS A 362 17.42 8.35 8.32
C LYS A 362 17.76 7.11 7.48
N TRP A 363 17.06 6.00 7.72
CA TRP A 363 17.35 4.70 7.13
C TRP A 363 16.09 4.05 6.56
N ALA A 364 16.25 3.28 5.49
CA ALA A 364 15.22 2.35 5.00
C ALA A 364 15.54 0.93 5.51
N ASN A 365 15.17 0.64 6.76
CA ASN A 365 15.47 -0.61 7.45
C ASN A 365 14.19 -1.30 7.97
N THR A 366 14.32 -2.42 8.70
CA THR A 366 13.15 -3.16 9.21
C THR A 366 12.30 -2.35 10.17
N ILE A 367 12.89 -1.72 11.18
CA ILE A 367 12.16 -0.96 12.20
C ILE A 367 11.39 0.21 11.59
N GLU A 368 11.98 0.96 10.66
CA GLU A 368 11.29 2.09 10.03
C GLU A 368 10.15 1.65 9.10
N ARG A 369 10.25 0.46 8.48
CA ARG A 369 9.14 -0.13 7.72
C ARG A 369 7.97 -0.50 8.64
N ASP A 370 8.26 -1.04 9.82
CA ASP A 370 7.24 -1.42 10.79
C ASP A 370 6.65 -0.21 11.52
N ARG A 371 7.45 0.79 11.87
CA ARG A 371 6.97 2.08 12.39
C ARG A 371 6.06 2.78 11.40
N ALA A 372 6.46 2.88 10.14
CA ALA A 372 5.63 3.50 9.10
C ALA A 372 4.25 2.85 9.00
N ARG A 373 4.14 1.55 9.25
CA ARG A 373 2.86 0.81 9.25
C ARG A 373 1.89 1.33 10.31
N ALA A 374 2.36 1.52 11.54
CA ALA A 374 1.53 2.08 12.61
C ALA A 374 1.04 3.50 12.26
N TYR A 375 1.92 4.35 11.73
CA TYR A 375 1.55 5.70 11.30
C TYR A 375 0.54 5.68 10.14
N PHE A 376 0.66 4.73 9.21
CA PHE A 376 -0.29 4.67 8.11
C PHE A 376 -1.68 4.14 8.51
N ILE A 377 -1.79 3.36 9.58
CA ILE A 377 -3.09 3.04 10.19
C ILE A 377 -3.80 4.35 10.59
N ALA A 378 -3.10 5.26 11.27
CA ALA A 378 -3.62 6.57 11.62
C ALA A 378 -3.92 7.43 10.38
N TYR A 379 -3.06 7.40 9.36
CA TYR A 379 -3.27 8.09 8.08
C TYR A 379 -4.57 7.65 7.41
N ALA A 380 -4.78 6.34 7.27
CA ALA A 380 -5.97 5.78 6.63
C ALA A 380 -7.24 6.12 7.41
N ALA A 381 -7.19 6.09 8.75
CA ALA A 381 -8.31 6.50 9.59
C ALA A 381 -8.64 8.00 9.45
N ALA A 382 -7.62 8.85 9.39
CA ALA A 382 -7.78 10.30 9.17
C ALA A 382 -8.38 10.63 7.80
N MET A 383 -7.92 9.95 6.75
CA MET A 383 -8.50 10.06 5.40
C MET A 383 -9.95 9.56 5.34
N ALA A 384 -10.25 8.44 6.01
CA ALA A 384 -11.60 7.89 6.02
C ALA A 384 -12.62 8.85 6.65
N LEU A 385 -12.22 9.71 7.60
CA LEU A 385 -13.08 10.77 8.14
C LEU A 385 -13.48 11.77 7.05
N GLU A 386 -12.51 12.26 6.30
CA GLU A 386 -12.75 13.20 5.20
C GLU A 386 -13.66 12.60 4.12
N PHE A 387 -13.43 11.32 3.79
CA PHE A 387 -14.24 10.62 2.78
C PHE A 387 -15.68 10.41 3.23
N VAL A 388 -15.91 10.02 4.50
CA VAL A 388 -17.27 9.80 5.00
C VAL A 388 -18.03 11.11 5.18
N GLU A 389 -17.37 12.19 5.60
CA GLU A 389 -17.96 13.54 5.68
C GLU A 389 -18.34 14.07 4.30
N SER A 390 -17.47 13.87 3.30
CA SER A 390 -17.74 14.22 1.91
C SER A 390 -18.92 13.43 1.35
N ALA A 391 -18.96 12.11 1.57
CA ALA A 391 -20.06 11.26 1.14
C ALA A 391 -21.41 11.68 1.79
N LEU A 392 -21.44 11.92 3.10
CA LEU A 392 -22.63 12.39 3.80
C LEU A 392 -23.11 13.75 3.27
N THR A 393 -22.20 14.68 3.04
CA THR A 393 -22.52 16.01 2.47
C THR A 393 -23.18 15.89 1.10
N ARG A 394 -22.72 14.94 0.28
CA ARG A 394 -23.27 14.70 -1.07
C ARG A 394 -24.64 14.04 -1.03
N ILE A 395 -24.87 13.11 -0.10
CA ILE A 395 -26.20 12.56 0.16
C ILE A 395 -27.19 13.67 0.50
N TYR A 396 -26.82 14.62 1.36
CA TYR A 396 -27.71 15.74 1.73
C TYR A 396 -28.04 16.65 0.55
N LYS A 397 -27.18 16.69 -0.47
CA LYS A 397 -27.44 17.39 -1.74
C LYS A 397 -28.22 16.55 -2.76
N GLY A 398 -28.60 15.32 -2.41
CA GLY A 398 -29.31 14.38 -3.28
C GLY A 398 -28.42 13.66 -4.28
N ASP A 399 -27.09 13.76 -4.18
CA ASP A 399 -26.17 13.09 -5.07
C ASP A 399 -25.81 11.71 -4.54
N VAL A 400 -26.51 10.72 -5.08
CA VAL A 400 -26.44 9.31 -4.66
C VAL A 400 -26.17 8.36 -5.82
N LYS A 401 -25.82 8.88 -7.01
CA LYS A 401 -25.52 8.04 -8.19
C LYS A 401 -24.21 7.30 -7.93
N THR A 402 -24.20 5.97 -8.02
CA THR A 402 -23.01 5.14 -7.73
C THR A 402 -22.52 4.33 -8.93
N PHE A 403 -23.16 4.43 -10.09
CA PHE A 403 -22.75 3.69 -11.29
C PHE A 403 -22.94 4.51 -12.57
N GLU A 404 -21.99 4.43 -13.49
CA GLU A 404 -22.05 4.96 -14.85
C GLU A 404 -22.10 3.81 -15.86
N ASP A 405 -23.01 3.90 -16.83
CA ASP A 405 -23.16 2.88 -17.87
C ASP A 405 -22.03 2.95 -18.89
N PHE A 406 -21.72 1.83 -19.53
CA PHE A 406 -20.59 1.75 -20.44
C PHE A 406 -20.77 0.70 -21.53
N LYS A 407 -19.90 0.78 -22.54
CA LYS A 407 -19.75 -0.24 -23.57
C LYS A 407 -18.31 -0.71 -23.60
N VAL A 408 -18.12 -2.01 -23.69
CA VAL A 408 -16.79 -2.58 -23.89
C VAL A 408 -16.36 -2.26 -25.33
N PRO A 409 -15.21 -1.59 -25.54
CA PRO A 409 -14.69 -1.34 -26.88
C PRO A 409 -14.16 -2.63 -27.51
N ASP A 410 -14.17 -2.70 -28.85
CA ASP A 410 -13.57 -3.84 -29.56
C ASP A 410 -12.05 -3.87 -29.39
N GLU A 411 -11.41 -2.68 -29.43
CA GLU A 411 -9.96 -2.50 -29.29
C GLU A 411 -9.69 -1.39 -28.27
N ALA A 412 -8.90 -1.69 -27.23
CA ALA A 412 -8.48 -0.68 -26.25
C ALA A 412 -7.28 -1.15 -25.45
N ILE A 413 -6.59 -0.18 -24.84
CA ILE A 413 -5.61 -0.43 -23.78
C ILE A 413 -6.02 0.36 -22.54
N GLY A 414 -5.69 -0.16 -21.38
CA GLY A 414 -5.90 0.52 -20.11
C GLY A 414 -4.82 0.14 -19.11
N CYS A 415 -4.55 1.03 -18.17
CA CYS A 415 -3.71 0.73 -17.02
C CYS A 415 -4.34 1.31 -15.75
N GLY A 416 -4.49 0.46 -14.75
CA GLY A 416 -4.88 0.86 -13.41
C GLY A 416 -3.63 1.06 -12.57
N PHE A 417 -3.56 2.18 -11.86
CA PHE A 417 -2.54 2.45 -10.86
C PHE A 417 -3.22 2.62 -9.51
N HIS A 418 -2.74 1.88 -8.53
CA HIS A 418 -3.21 1.90 -7.16
C HIS A 418 -2.05 1.55 -6.23
N GLU A 419 -2.23 1.83 -4.96
CA GLU A 419 -1.36 1.32 -3.92
C GLU A 419 -2.10 0.21 -3.18
N ALA A 420 -1.56 -0.99 -3.19
CA ALA A 420 -2.08 -2.06 -2.35
C ALA A 420 -1.65 -1.85 -0.90
N VAL A 421 -2.18 -2.67 0.02
CA VAL A 421 -1.71 -2.69 1.42
C VAL A 421 -0.18 -2.79 1.50
N ARG A 422 0.44 -3.54 0.60
CA ARG A 422 1.90 -3.77 0.60
C ARG A 422 2.68 -2.85 -0.34
N GLY A 423 2.05 -1.86 -0.98
CA GLY A 423 2.68 -0.89 -1.87
C GLY A 423 2.25 -1.02 -3.33
N VAL A 424 3.12 -0.61 -4.27
CA VAL A 424 2.86 -0.52 -5.71
C VAL A 424 1.97 -1.62 -6.30
N LEU A 425 0.87 -1.24 -6.96
CA LEU A 425 0.00 -2.16 -7.69
C LEU A 425 -0.46 -1.57 -9.02
N SER A 426 -0.15 -2.26 -10.11
CA SER A 426 -0.56 -1.85 -11.46
C SER A 426 -1.19 -3.01 -12.18
N HIS A 427 -2.27 -2.73 -12.91
CA HIS A 427 -2.93 -3.69 -13.78
C HIS A 427 -2.87 -3.14 -15.20
N HIS A 428 -2.24 -3.89 -16.11
CA HIS A 428 -2.11 -3.50 -17.52
C HIS A 428 -3.02 -4.38 -18.37
N LEU A 429 -4.01 -3.77 -19.03
CA LEU A 429 -5.07 -4.42 -19.81
C LEU A 429 -4.91 -4.07 -21.30
N VAL A 430 -5.08 -5.07 -22.15
CA VAL A 430 -5.22 -4.94 -23.60
C VAL A 430 -6.46 -5.72 -24.05
N ILE A 431 -7.31 -5.08 -24.85
CA ILE A 431 -8.53 -5.63 -25.41
C ILE A 431 -8.38 -5.72 -26.93
N ARG A 432 -8.71 -6.88 -27.51
CA ARG A 432 -8.86 -7.10 -28.95
C ARG A 432 -10.14 -7.89 -29.22
N ASP A 433 -10.87 -7.55 -30.27
CA ASP A 433 -12.18 -8.16 -30.60
C ASP A 433 -13.15 -8.28 -29.39
N GLY A 434 -13.15 -7.26 -28.52
CA GLY A 434 -14.00 -7.22 -27.32
C GLY A 434 -13.63 -8.26 -26.25
N LYS A 435 -12.41 -8.82 -26.31
CA LYS A 435 -11.87 -9.82 -25.37
C LYS A 435 -10.55 -9.35 -24.79
N ILE A 436 -10.22 -9.84 -23.60
CA ILE A 436 -8.89 -9.64 -23.03
C ILE A 436 -7.86 -10.34 -23.92
N ALA A 437 -7.01 -9.54 -24.57
CA ALA A 437 -5.88 -10.02 -25.36
C ALA A 437 -4.61 -10.12 -24.53
N ASN A 438 -4.42 -9.22 -23.57
CA ASN A 438 -3.33 -9.28 -22.60
C ASN A 438 -3.75 -8.70 -21.25
N TYR A 439 -3.28 -9.30 -20.15
CA TYR A 439 -3.59 -8.82 -18.79
C TYR A 439 -2.47 -9.17 -17.82
N HIS A 440 -1.78 -8.16 -17.30
CA HIS A 440 -0.66 -8.35 -16.38
C HIS A 440 -0.79 -7.48 -15.14
N PRO A 441 -1.15 -8.07 -13.99
CA PRO A 441 -1.08 -7.40 -12.71
C PRO A 441 0.33 -7.53 -12.12
N TYR A 442 0.91 -6.42 -11.68
CA TYR A 442 2.17 -6.38 -10.94
C TYR A 442 1.94 -5.82 -9.53
N PRO A 443 1.57 -6.69 -8.56
CA PRO A 443 1.50 -6.33 -7.14
C PRO A 443 2.88 -6.02 -6.55
N PRO A 444 2.95 -5.60 -5.27
CA PRO A 444 4.21 -5.19 -4.65
C PRO A 444 5.15 -6.37 -4.35
N THR A 445 4.62 -7.54 -4.01
CA THR A 445 5.45 -8.70 -3.67
C THR A 445 6.35 -9.17 -4.84
N PRO A 446 5.91 -9.18 -6.10
CA PRO A 446 6.81 -9.37 -7.24
C PRO A 446 8.03 -8.44 -7.25
N TRP A 447 7.90 -7.19 -6.82
CA TRP A 447 9.05 -6.28 -6.69
C TRP A 447 9.93 -6.73 -5.53
N ASN A 448 9.35 -6.84 -4.33
CA ASN A 448 10.08 -7.10 -3.09
C ASN A 448 10.75 -8.49 -3.04
N ALA A 449 10.07 -9.52 -3.54
CA ALA A 449 10.49 -10.92 -3.54
C ALA A 449 11.13 -11.35 -4.87
N SER A 450 11.44 -10.40 -5.76
CA SER A 450 12.12 -10.72 -7.01
C SER A 450 13.47 -11.39 -6.73
N PRO A 451 13.86 -12.40 -7.51
CA PRO A 451 15.20 -12.96 -7.42
C PRO A 451 16.21 -12.06 -8.14
N ARG A 452 17.46 -12.53 -8.25
CA ARG A 452 18.46 -11.91 -9.13
C ARG A 452 17.96 -11.84 -10.57
N ASP A 453 18.08 -10.66 -11.18
CA ASP A 453 17.73 -10.45 -12.57
C ASP A 453 18.82 -10.90 -13.55
N SER A 454 18.59 -10.74 -14.85
CA SER A 454 19.55 -11.06 -15.91
C SER A 454 20.86 -10.27 -15.85
N TYR A 455 20.93 -9.20 -15.06
CA TYR A 455 22.14 -8.41 -14.80
C TYR A 455 22.81 -8.79 -13.48
N GLY A 456 22.27 -9.79 -12.76
CA GLY A 456 22.78 -10.23 -11.46
C GLY A 456 22.36 -9.37 -10.28
N THR A 457 21.51 -8.35 -10.47
CA THR A 457 21.06 -7.47 -9.39
C THR A 457 20.05 -8.21 -8.52
N PRO A 458 20.30 -8.40 -7.21
CA PRO A 458 19.36 -9.06 -6.31
C PRO A 458 18.08 -8.23 -6.14
N GLY A 459 16.98 -8.90 -5.84
CA GLY A 459 15.76 -8.20 -5.42
C GLY A 459 15.81 -7.78 -3.95
N PRO A 460 14.83 -6.99 -3.49
CA PRO A 460 14.84 -6.38 -2.16
C PRO A 460 14.98 -7.33 -0.98
N TYR A 461 14.31 -8.50 -1.00
CA TYR A 461 14.46 -9.47 0.09
C TYR A 461 15.85 -10.09 0.14
N GLU A 462 16.47 -10.37 -1.00
CA GLU A 462 17.82 -10.94 -1.04
C GLU A 462 18.90 -9.91 -0.72
N ASP A 463 18.65 -8.64 -1.01
CA ASP A 463 19.59 -7.53 -0.76
C ASP A 463 19.52 -7.02 0.69
N ALA A 464 18.37 -7.16 1.35
CA ALA A 464 18.18 -6.72 2.74
C ALA A 464 18.62 -7.76 3.79
N VAL A 465 18.74 -9.04 3.42
CA VAL A 465 19.22 -10.15 4.27
C VAL A 465 20.73 -10.31 4.09
#